data_AF-A0A919R8A1-F1
#
_entry.id   AF-A0A919R8A1-F1
#
_cell.length_a   1.000
_cell.length_b   1.000
_cell.length_c   1.000
_cell.angle_alpha   90.00
_cell.angle_beta   90.00
_cell.angle_gamma   90.00
#
_symmetry.space_group_name_H-M   'P 1'
#
loop_
_entity.id
_entity.type
_entity.pdbx_description
1 polymer ?
#
loop_
_entity_poly.entity_id
_entity_poly.type
_entity_poly.pdbx_seq_one_letter_code
_entity_poly.pdbx_strand_id
1 'polypeptide(L)'
;MSYTLRKVTFPAGCARGAGVPLSWGDLPVGRVLRLAGADSAIDANVMALLLDPLPENGPAIVTATAAGGDSVPAMVASVLGDLETLALGLFPAWLPEAERLSGPGGGGTAAARTLAMRLASGSRHFGPFLADLAARAVQHRGPLVPGRPAAAGRVFPAEIRAAGLARVIASTFGRESAALVMYVPEHLSSRDETLLVAAGEWLARHGGMGVWLVGPELRRVETRYLTVPAAIRRLADELAGTLLTRPVGVPPVAGRPHPGSAVERAMEAALAECEWAHGRAWNQRYRSTDPLFVTIRTDLMWEREKCVVEFDGPEHETLAQLERDRIRDRHLERDGFTVLRFTNRQVLDDLPQVLRHIQEFLQARRHGTTIGAA
;
A
#
# COMPACT_ATOMS: atom_id res chain seq x y z
N MET A 1 -3.28 -11.72 -28.20
CA MET A 1 -3.28 -13.19 -28.37
C MET A 1 -4.06 -13.79 -27.23
N SER A 2 -4.98 -14.71 -27.51
CA SER A 2 -5.67 -15.48 -26.47
C SER A 2 -4.68 -16.38 -25.76
N TYR A 3 -4.71 -16.44 -24.44
CA TYR A 3 -3.90 -17.37 -23.66
C TYR A 3 -4.79 -18.33 -22.88
N THR A 4 -4.27 -19.53 -22.64
CA THR A 4 -5.00 -20.61 -21.97
C THR A 4 -4.41 -20.82 -20.59
N LEU A 5 -5.23 -20.68 -19.54
CA LEU A 5 -4.89 -21.08 -18.18
C LEU A 5 -5.60 -22.40 -17.88
N ARG A 6 -4.83 -23.49 -17.69
CA ARG A 6 -5.30 -24.83 -17.29
C ARG A 6 -6.73 -25.17 -17.77
N LYS A 7 -6.97 -25.09 -19.09
CA LYS A 7 -8.24 -25.38 -19.83
C LYS A 7 -9.24 -24.24 -20.02
N VAL A 8 -8.94 -23.01 -19.66
CA VAL A 8 -9.78 -21.84 -19.96
C VAL A 8 -9.04 -20.89 -20.89
N THR A 9 -9.61 -20.68 -22.08
CA THR A 9 -9.12 -19.74 -23.08
C THR A 9 -9.67 -18.35 -22.78
N PHE A 10 -8.78 -17.38 -22.57
CA PHE A 10 -9.16 -15.98 -22.47
C PHE A 10 -9.19 -15.39 -23.88
N PRO A 11 -10.36 -14.99 -24.41
CA PRO A 11 -10.41 -14.37 -25.72
C PRO A 11 -9.72 -13.01 -25.68
N ALA A 12 -9.01 -12.66 -26.75
CA ALA A 12 -8.47 -11.32 -26.94
C ALA A 12 -9.67 -10.36 -27.14
N GLY A 13 -10.10 -9.73 -26.05
CA GLY A 13 -11.28 -8.87 -26.02
C GLY A 13 -12.30 -9.37 -25.02
N CYS A 14 -12.13 -9.01 -23.74
CA CYS A 14 -13.25 -9.09 -22.81
C CYS A 14 -14.30 -8.07 -23.26
N ALA A 15 -15.53 -8.55 -23.49
CA ALA A 15 -16.61 -7.75 -24.05
C ALA A 15 -16.94 -6.55 -23.14
N ARG A 16 -17.10 -5.37 -23.76
CA ARG A 16 -17.84 -4.26 -23.15
C ARG A 16 -19.25 -4.75 -22.85
N GLY A 17 -19.60 -4.84 -21.56
CA GLY A 17 -20.87 -5.38 -21.11
C GLY A 17 -21.36 -4.73 -19.81
N ALA A 18 -22.16 -3.68 -19.99
CA ALA A 18 -23.29 -3.25 -19.15
C ALA A 18 -23.09 -3.07 -17.63
N GLY A 19 -22.50 -1.94 -17.30
CA GLY A 19 -22.49 -1.29 -16.00
C GLY A 19 -21.42 -0.21 -16.09
N VAL A 20 -21.71 1.05 -15.80
CA VAL A 20 -20.63 2.06 -15.74
C VAL A 20 -19.65 1.52 -14.70
N PRO A 21 -18.40 1.16 -15.07
CA PRO A 21 -17.46 0.63 -14.09
C PRO A 21 -17.20 1.76 -13.11
N LEU A 22 -17.75 1.63 -11.91
CA LEU A 22 -17.56 2.63 -10.87
C LEU A 22 -16.05 2.77 -10.64
N SER A 23 -15.50 3.94 -10.92
CA SER A 23 -14.08 4.18 -10.69
C SER A 23 -13.85 4.31 -9.19
N TRP A 24 -12.69 3.89 -8.71
CA TRP A 24 -12.28 4.12 -7.32
C TRP A 24 -12.32 5.60 -6.93
N GLY A 25 -12.18 6.51 -7.91
CA GLY A 25 -12.32 7.96 -7.72
C GLY A 25 -13.76 8.44 -7.54
N ASP A 26 -14.75 7.66 -7.96
CA ASP A 26 -16.17 8.02 -7.85
C ASP A 26 -16.74 7.64 -6.47
N LEU A 27 -15.98 6.87 -5.67
CA LEU A 27 -16.39 6.50 -4.32
C LEU A 27 -16.33 7.73 -3.41
N PRO A 28 -17.45 8.10 -2.74
CA PRO A 28 -17.48 9.30 -1.93
C PRO A 28 -16.55 9.18 -0.72
N VAL A 29 -15.77 10.25 -0.50
CA VAL A 29 -14.96 10.46 0.71
C VAL A 29 -15.74 11.30 1.73
N GLY A 30 -15.40 11.19 3.01
CA GLY A 30 -16.07 11.92 4.10
C GLY A 30 -17.34 11.26 4.62
N ARG A 31 -17.64 10.02 4.18
CA ARG A 31 -18.74 9.20 4.71
C ARG A 31 -18.38 7.72 4.80
N VAL A 32 -19.23 6.96 5.48
CA VAL A 32 -19.13 5.50 5.59
C VAL A 32 -19.91 4.83 4.46
N LEU A 33 -19.30 3.85 3.82
CA LEU A 33 -19.91 2.99 2.81
C LEU A 33 -19.57 1.54 3.13
N ARG A 34 -20.46 0.62 2.76
CA ARG A 34 -20.13 -0.79 2.65
C ARG A 34 -19.76 -1.08 1.20
N LEU A 35 -18.63 -1.73 0.95
CA LEU A 35 -18.24 -2.20 -0.38
C LEU A 35 -18.58 -3.69 -0.49
N ALA A 36 -19.33 -4.04 -1.52
CA ALA A 36 -19.67 -5.42 -1.87
C ALA A 36 -19.43 -5.64 -3.36
N GLY A 37 -19.25 -6.88 -3.80
CA GLY A 37 -19.17 -7.17 -5.23
C GLY A 37 -20.57 -7.30 -5.82
N ALA A 38 -20.75 -6.83 -7.06
CA ALA A 38 -22.02 -6.94 -7.77
C ALA A 38 -22.43 -8.40 -8.01
N ASP A 39 -21.46 -9.24 -8.36
CA ASP A 39 -21.67 -10.65 -8.74
C ASP A 39 -20.90 -11.64 -7.86
N SER A 40 -20.20 -11.16 -6.82
CA SER A 40 -19.38 -11.99 -5.92
C SER A 40 -19.10 -11.31 -4.59
N ALA A 41 -18.71 -12.08 -3.57
CA ALA A 41 -18.23 -11.49 -2.32
C ALA A 41 -16.91 -10.72 -2.56
N ILE A 42 -16.69 -9.67 -1.75
CA ILE A 42 -15.40 -9.00 -1.61
C ILE A 42 -14.97 -9.22 -0.16
N ASP A 43 -13.91 -9.98 0.02
CA ASP A 43 -13.25 -10.21 1.29
C ASP A 43 -11.88 -9.49 1.33
N ALA A 44 -11.09 -9.77 2.36
CA ALA A 44 -9.74 -9.20 2.49
C ALA A 44 -8.80 -9.58 1.34
N ASN A 45 -8.91 -10.80 0.80
CA ASN A 45 -8.06 -11.27 -0.28
C ASN A 45 -8.42 -10.59 -1.61
N VAL A 46 -9.71 -10.53 -1.94
CA VAL A 46 -10.21 -9.81 -3.12
C VAL A 46 -9.80 -8.34 -3.04
N MET A 47 -9.98 -7.71 -1.87
CA MET A 47 -9.65 -6.30 -1.69
C MET A 47 -8.16 -6.04 -1.83
N ALA A 48 -7.29 -6.87 -1.25
CA ALA A 48 -5.85 -6.76 -1.43
C ALA A 48 -5.44 -6.84 -2.91
N LEU A 49 -6.05 -7.77 -3.67
CA LEU A 49 -5.80 -7.91 -5.10
C LEU A 49 -6.31 -6.74 -5.94
N LEU A 50 -7.42 -6.11 -5.54
CA LEU A 50 -7.99 -4.94 -6.20
C LEU A 50 -7.18 -3.66 -5.94
N LEU A 51 -6.49 -3.59 -4.79
CA LEU A 51 -5.69 -2.46 -4.36
C LEU A 51 -4.22 -2.54 -4.82
N ASP A 52 -3.84 -3.62 -5.51
CA ASP A 52 -2.49 -3.82 -6.03
C ASP A 52 -2.48 -4.00 -7.57
N PRO A 53 -2.03 -3.00 -8.34
CA PRO A 53 -1.53 -1.70 -7.89
C PRO A 53 -2.63 -0.77 -7.39
N LEU A 54 -2.27 0.22 -6.56
CA LEU A 54 -3.22 1.21 -6.07
C LEU A 54 -3.86 1.96 -7.27
N PRO A 55 -5.21 1.97 -7.39
CA PRO A 55 -5.91 2.58 -8.51
C PRO A 55 -5.52 4.04 -8.76
N GLU A 56 -5.36 4.43 -10.05
CA GLU A 56 -4.84 5.75 -10.43
C GLU A 56 -5.74 6.92 -10.01
N ASN A 57 -7.06 6.74 -9.99
CA ASN A 57 -8.02 7.84 -9.74
C ASN A 57 -8.63 7.81 -8.33
N GLY A 58 -8.23 6.85 -7.49
CA GLY A 58 -8.79 6.70 -6.14
C GLY A 58 -8.06 7.51 -5.06
N PRO A 59 -8.65 7.63 -3.86
CA PRO A 59 -7.97 8.16 -2.69
C PRO A 59 -6.77 7.28 -2.29
N ALA A 60 -5.88 7.81 -1.46
CA ALA A 60 -4.87 6.99 -0.80
C ALA A 60 -5.55 5.97 0.13
N ILE A 61 -5.22 4.69 0.00
CA ILE A 61 -5.91 3.64 0.76
C ILE A 61 -5.07 3.19 1.94
N VAL A 62 -5.72 3.12 3.10
CA VAL A 62 -5.21 2.43 4.28
C VAL A 62 -6.13 1.25 4.55
N THR A 63 -5.58 0.07 4.76
CA THR A 63 -6.35 -1.09 5.23
C THR A 63 -6.20 -1.21 6.73
N ALA A 64 -7.28 -1.56 7.42
CA ALA A 64 -7.30 -1.82 8.83
C ALA A 64 -8.26 -2.97 9.15
N THR A 65 -7.95 -3.76 10.17
CA THR A 65 -8.93 -4.67 10.76
C THR A 65 -9.77 -3.90 11.77
N ALA A 66 -11.10 -4.04 11.72
CA ALA A 66 -11.97 -3.48 12.74
C ALA A 66 -11.71 -4.22 14.08
N ALA A 67 -10.87 -3.64 14.93
CA ALA A 67 -10.69 -4.15 16.30
C ALA A 67 -11.95 -3.83 17.11
N GLY A 68 -12.48 -4.82 17.82
CA GLY A 68 -13.56 -4.61 18.79
C GLY A 68 -13.14 -3.58 19.85
N GLY A 69 -14.09 -2.77 20.31
CA GLY A 69 -13.83 -1.77 21.35
C GLY A 69 -15.08 -1.55 22.19
N ASP A 70 -14.89 -1.22 23.47
CA ASP A 70 -16.01 -1.10 24.42
C ASP A 70 -16.89 0.14 24.18
N SER A 71 -16.37 1.13 23.43
CA SER A 71 -17.03 2.40 23.12
C SER A 71 -16.50 3.04 21.82
N VAL A 72 -17.28 3.98 21.25
CA VAL A 72 -16.89 4.74 20.06
C VAL A 72 -15.57 5.51 20.25
N PRO A 73 -15.35 6.26 21.35
CA PRO A 73 -14.08 6.97 21.55
C PRO A 73 -12.87 6.04 21.67
N ALA A 74 -13.03 4.86 22.26
CA ALA A 74 -11.96 3.88 22.37
C ALA A 74 -11.56 3.32 20.99
N MET A 75 -12.56 2.98 20.17
CA MET A 75 -12.32 2.50 18.80
C MET A 75 -11.67 3.57 17.92
N VAL A 76 -12.17 4.80 17.96
CA VAL A 76 -11.57 5.95 17.27
C VAL A 76 -10.12 6.15 17.72
N ALA A 77 -9.86 6.13 19.03
CA ALA A 77 -8.52 6.31 19.57
C ALA A 77 -7.55 5.21 19.12
N SER A 78 -8.03 3.97 19.01
CA SER A 78 -7.25 2.84 18.49
C SER A 78 -6.86 3.07 17.04
N VAL A 79 -7.84 3.33 16.17
CA VAL A 79 -7.62 3.57 14.74
C VAL A 79 -6.67 4.76 14.53
N LEU A 80 -6.87 5.86 15.25
CA LEU A 80 -5.95 7.01 15.17
C LEU A 80 -4.54 6.68 15.65
N GLY A 81 -4.38 5.80 16.63
CA GLY A 81 -3.07 5.31 17.08
C GLY A 81 -2.34 4.53 15.98
N ASP A 82 -3.06 3.68 15.25
CA ASP A 82 -2.49 2.90 14.16
C ASP A 82 -2.16 3.78 12.94
N LEU A 83 -3.05 4.72 12.58
CA LEU A 83 -2.80 5.70 11.52
C LEU A 83 -1.58 6.59 11.83
N GLU A 84 -1.37 6.91 13.10
CA GLU A 84 -0.20 7.69 13.53
C GLU A 84 1.08 6.88 13.45
N THR A 85 1.06 5.63 13.92
CA THR A 85 2.17 4.67 13.75
C THR A 85 2.53 4.53 12.27
N LEU A 86 1.53 4.38 11.41
CA LEU A 86 1.69 4.32 9.97
C LEU A 86 2.33 5.61 9.42
N ALA A 87 1.82 6.78 9.81
CA ALA A 87 2.36 8.07 9.35
C ALA A 87 3.82 8.27 9.78
N LEU A 88 4.20 7.84 10.99
CA LEU A 88 5.60 7.83 11.43
C LEU A 88 6.47 6.94 10.53
N GLY A 89 5.95 5.80 10.08
CA GLY A 89 6.66 4.89 9.16
C GLY A 89 6.77 5.38 7.74
N LEU A 90 5.81 6.18 7.31
CA LEU A 90 5.86 6.84 6.02
C LEU A 90 6.82 8.03 6.00
N PHE A 91 7.45 8.42 7.11
CA PHE A 91 8.48 9.45 7.10
C PHE A 91 9.80 8.89 6.51
N PRO A 92 10.54 9.64 5.67
CA PRO A 92 10.32 11.03 5.25
C PRO A 92 9.51 11.17 3.95
N ALA A 93 8.74 10.16 3.51
CA ALA A 93 8.03 10.22 2.23
C ALA A 93 7.06 11.39 2.09
N TRP A 94 6.34 11.73 3.18
CA TRP A 94 5.47 12.92 3.22
C TRP A 94 6.21 14.22 3.58
N LEU A 95 7.51 14.16 3.91
CA LEU A 95 8.37 15.33 4.08
C LEU A 95 9.76 15.09 3.47
N PRO A 96 9.87 15.02 2.12
CA PRO A 96 11.11 14.58 1.46
C PRO A 96 12.33 15.44 1.79
N GLU A 97 12.16 16.74 2.04
CA GLU A 97 13.25 17.64 2.46
C GLU A 97 13.94 17.19 3.76
N ALA A 98 13.27 16.34 4.56
CA ALA A 98 13.79 15.84 5.83
C ALA A 98 14.67 14.57 5.70
N GLU A 99 14.87 14.04 4.49
CA GLU A 99 15.62 12.80 4.24
C GLU A 99 17.07 12.84 4.77
N ARG A 100 17.67 14.04 4.81
CA ARG A 100 19.05 14.27 5.30
C ARG A 100 19.13 14.58 6.80
N LEU A 101 18.02 14.56 7.54
CA LEU A 101 17.97 14.97 8.95
C LEU A 101 18.32 13.84 9.94
N SER A 102 18.68 12.66 9.44
CA SER A 102 19.03 11.49 10.24
C SER A 102 20.41 11.65 10.90
N GLY A 103 20.46 12.32 12.06
CA GLY A 103 21.69 12.50 12.84
C GLY A 103 21.45 12.58 14.36
N PRO A 104 22.35 12.04 15.20
CA PRO A 104 22.17 11.95 16.66
C PRO A 104 22.29 13.28 17.42
N GLY A 105 22.48 14.43 16.75
CA GLY A 105 22.85 15.71 17.38
C GLY A 105 21.71 16.63 17.84
N GLY A 106 20.47 16.16 17.98
CA GLY A 106 19.34 16.98 18.48
C GLY A 106 18.80 18.07 17.53
N GLY A 107 19.61 18.57 16.59
CA GLY A 107 19.21 19.56 15.58
C GLY A 107 18.18 19.05 14.57
N GLY A 108 18.11 17.73 14.33
CA GLY A 108 17.17 17.12 13.39
C GLY A 108 15.71 17.35 13.76
N THR A 109 15.38 17.40 15.06
CA THR A 109 14.00 17.64 15.52
C THR A 109 13.54 19.07 15.21
N ALA A 110 14.38 20.07 15.51
CA ALA A 110 14.05 21.48 15.23
C ALA A 110 13.97 21.73 13.72
N ALA A 111 14.91 21.17 12.94
CA ALA A 111 14.88 21.26 11.49
C ALA A 111 13.62 20.61 10.89
N ALA A 112 13.24 19.42 11.36
CA ALA A 112 12.03 18.74 10.90
C ALA A 112 10.76 19.54 11.21
N ARG A 113 10.67 20.19 12.38
CA ARG A 113 9.58 21.10 12.71
C ARG A 113 9.51 22.28 11.74
N THR A 114 10.65 22.91 11.44
CA THR A 114 10.71 24.03 10.50
C THR A 114 10.29 23.63 9.09
N LEU A 115 10.77 22.49 8.60
CA LEU A 115 10.37 21.95 7.29
C LEU A 115 8.88 21.64 7.25
N ALA A 116 8.35 20.99 8.29
CA ALA A 116 6.92 20.71 8.41
C ALA A 116 6.06 21.98 8.44
N MET A 117 6.49 23.03 9.16
CA MET A 117 5.80 24.32 9.16
C MET A 117 5.82 24.99 7.78
N ARG A 118 6.94 24.92 7.06
CA ARG A 118 7.06 25.41 5.68
C ARG A 118 6.13 24.64 4.73
N LEU A 119 6.10 23.32 4.82
CA LEU A 119 5.16 22.51 4.04
C LEU A 119 3.70 22.88 4.36
N ALA A 120 3.38 23.08 5.64
CA ALA A 120 2.05 23.46 6.06
C ALA A 120 1.62 24.86 5.57
N SER A 121 2.54 25.82 5.43
CA SER A 121 2.20 27.17 4.97
C SER A 121 1.74 27.21 3.51
N GLY A 122 2.18 26.24 2.69
CA GLY A 122 1.80 26.12 1.28
C GLY A 122 0.72 25.06 1.00
N SER A 123 0.10 24.49 2.04
CA SER A 123 -0.79 23.35 1.90
C SER A 123 -1.98 23.41 2.83
N ARG A 124 -2.82 22.37 2.82
CA ARG A 124 -3.94 22.22 3.74
C ARG A 124 -3.52 21.62 5.09
N HIS A 125 -2.24 21.34 5.35
CA HIS A 125 -1.84 20.73 6.61
C HIS A 125 -1.97 21.70 7.80
N PHE A 126 -2.35 21.18 8.98
CA PHE A 126 -2.29 21.98 10.21
C PHE A 126 -0.85 21.97 10.74
N GLY A 127 -0.16 23.11 10.59
CA GLY A 127 1.28 23.25 10.86
C GLY A 127 1.74 22.72 12.21
N PRO A 128 1.11 23.11 13.34
CA PRO A 128 1.50 22.61 14.66
C PRO A 128 1.45 21.08 14.79
N PHE A 129 0.41 20.45 14.25
CA PHE A 129 0.29 18.99 14.24
C PHE A 129 1.34 18.34 13.35
N LEU A 130 1.56 18.86 12.14
CA LEU A 130 2.55 18.31 11.22
C LEU A 130 3.98 18.42 11.76
N ALA A 131 4.30 19.55 12.40
CA ALA A 131 5.59 19.78 13.03
C ALA A 131 5.83 18.85 14.22
N ASP A 132 4.82 18.62 15.05
CA ASP A 132 4.88 17.62 16.12
C ASP A 132 5.09 16.21 15.57
N LEU A 133 4.33 15.81 14.54
CA LEU A 133 4.48 14.51 13.89
C LEU A 133 5.89 14.34 13.29
N ALA A 134 6.44 15.35 12.64
CA ALA A 134 7.79 15.32 12.07
C ALA A 134 8.88 15.22 13.14
N ALA A 135 8.73 15.95 14.24
CA ALA A 135 9.61 15.82 15.40
C ALA A 135 9.61 14.40 15.96
N ARG A 136 8.43 13.80 16.12
CA ARG A 136 8.29 12.42 16.61
C ARG A 136 8.83 11.40 15.63
N ALA A 137 8.66 11.61 14.32
CA ALA A 137 9.21 10.73 13.30
C ALA A 137 10.75 10.70 13.33
N VAL A 138 11.40 11.86 13.48
CA VAL A 138 12.88 11.93 13.62
C VAL A 138 13.37 11.25 14.91
N GLN A 139 12.60 11.34 15.99
CA GLN A 139 12.94 10.73 17.27
C GLN A 139 12.64 9.24 17.32
N HIS A 140 11.72 8.76 16.50
CA HIS A 140 11.32 7.36 16.46
C HIS A 140 12.48 6.48 15.98
N ARG A 141 13.03 5.66 16.88
CA ARG A 141 14.05 4.66 16.57
C ARG A 141 13.48 3.26 16.79
N GLY A 142 13.42 2.47 15.73
CA GLY A 142 13.01 1.06 15.80
C GLY A 142 11.82 0.70 14.90
N PRO A 143 11.41 -0.58 14.91
CA PRO A 143 10.27 -1.05 14.14
C PRO A 143 8.96 -0.47 14.69
N LEU A 144 8.09 -0.04 13.78
CA LEU A 144 6.76 0.42 14.11
C LEU A 144 5.85 -0.79 14.33
N VAL A 145 5.27 -0.89 15.52
CA VAL A 145 4.38 -1.99 15.90
C VAL A 145 2.95 -1.44 16.06
N PRO A 146 2.03 -1.74 15.11
CA PRO A 146 0.62 -1.39 15.24
C PRO A 146 -0.03 -1.99 16.50
N GLY A 147 -1.09 -1.37 17.01
CA GLY A 147 -1.86 -1.87 18.16
C GLY A 147 -1.25 -1.58 19.54
N ARG A 148 -0.07 -0.95 19.63
CA ARG A 148 0.47 -0.45 20.91
C ARG A 148 0.10 1.03 21.04
N PRO A 149 -0.62 1.45 22.10
CA PRO A 149 -0.94 2.87 22.28
C PRO A 149 0.37 3.66 22.36
N ALA A 150 0.54 4.64 21.47
CA ALA A 150 1.66 5.56 21.53
C ALA A 150 1.68 6.20 22.92
N ALA A 151 2.76 5.96 23.68
CA ALA A 151 2.88 6.39 25.08
C ALA A 151 3.10 7.91 25.24
N ALA A 152 3.14 8.68 24.14
CA ALA A 152 3.31 10.12 24.19
C ALA A 152 1.95 10.82 24.29
N GLY A 153 1.78 11.61 25.34
CA GLY A 153 0.55 12.34 25.66
C GLY A 153 -0.06 13.05 24.46
N ARG A 154 -1.38 12.92 24.29
CA ARG A 154 -2.14 13.45 23.16
C ARG A 154 -2.13 14.98 23.21
N VAL A 155 -1.12 15.60 22.61
CA VAL A 155 -0.99 17.07 22.52
C VAL A 155 -2.15 17.68 21.71
N PHE A 156 -2.75 16.91 20.80
CA PHE A 156 -3.82 17.37 19.91
C PHE A 156 -5.14 16.61 20.13
N PRO A 157 -6.30 17.30 20.03
CA PRO A 157 -7.62 16.67 20.01
C PRO A 157 -7.74 15.64 18.88
N ALA A 158 -8.65 14.67 19.05
CA ALA A 158 -8.82 13.57 18.12
C ALA A 158 -9.16 14.06 16.70
N GLU A 159 -9.95 15.12 16.57
CA GLU A 159 -10.39 15.70 15.31
C GLU A 159 -9.20 16.25 14.50
N ILE A 160 -8.29 16.95 15.18
CA ILE A 160 -7.06 17.47 14.58
C ILE A 160 -6.17 16.32 14.12
N ARG A 161 -6.06 15.26 14.94
CA ARG A 161 -5.30 14.05 14.58
C ARG A 161 -5.92 13.37 13.35
N ALA A 162 -7.23 13.17 13.33
CA ALA A 162 -7.94 12.54 12.21
C ALA A 162 -7.71 13.28 10.89
N ALA A 163 -7.97 14.60 10.87
CA ALA A 163 -7.78 15.42 9.67
C ALA A 163 -6.30 15.50 9.26
N GLY A 164 -5.39 15.63 10.23
CA GLY A 164 -3.96 15.69 9.99
C GLY A 164 -3.39 14.42 9.37
N LEU A 165 -3.71 13.26 9.96
CA LEU A 165 -3.26 11.94 9.49
C LEU A 165 -3.83 11.62 8.11
N ALA A 166 -5.11 11.90 7.87
CA ALA A 166 -5.73 11.74 6.55
C ALA A 166 -4.94 12.46 5.44
N ARG A 167 -4.58 13.73 5.70
CA ARG A 167 -3.84 14.56 4.75
C ARG A 167 -2.41 14.07 4.55
N VAL A 168 -1.73 13.69 5.62
CA VAL A 168 -0.36 13.14 5.55
C VAL A 168 -0.34 11.90 4.67
N ILE A 169 -1.25 10.96 4.91
CA ILE A 169 -1.35 9.74 4.12
C ILE A 169 -1.70 10.07 2.67
N ALA A 170 -2.71 10.91 2.42
CA ALA A 170 -3.07 11.34 1.07
C ALA A 170 -1.87 11.92 0.30
N SER A 171 -1.15 12.87 0.91
CA SER A 171 0.01 13.52 0.32
C SER A 171 1.18 12.56 0.04
N THR A 172 1.35 11.52 0.86
CA THR A 172 2.39 10.50 0.68
C THR A 172 2.23 9.77 -0.67
N PHE A 173 0.99 9.55 -1.08
CA PHE A 173 0.65 8.88 -2.34
C PHE A 173 0.34 9.86 -3.49
N GLY A 174 0.58 11.17 -3.29
CA GLY A 174 0.25 12.21 -4.27
C GLY A 174 -1.26 12.31 -4.55
N ARG A 175 -2.10 12.07 -3.53
CA ARG A 175 -3.57 12.10 -3.62
C ARG A 175 -4.16 13.28 -2.89
N GLU A 176 -5.34 13.71 -3.30
CA GLU A 176 -6.06 14.80 -2.63
C GLU A 176 -6.77 14.36 -1.35
N SER A 177 -7.12 13.08 -1.26
CA SER A 177 -7.90 12.48 -0.18
C SER A 177 -7.38 11.07 0.17
N ALA A 178 -7.81 10.57 1.33
CA ALA A 178 -7.54 9.22 1.80
C ALA A 178 -8.85 8.47 2.07
N ALA A 179 -8.79 7.14 2.07
CA ALA A 179 -9.86 6.28 2.55
C ALA A 179 -9.31 5.13 3.41
N LEU A 180 -10.06 4.80 4.44
CA LEU A 180 -9.80 3.70 5.36
C LEU A 180 -10.70 2.53 5.00
N VAL A 181 -10.11 1.45 4.52
CA VAL A 181 -10.78 0.17 4.29
C VAL A 181 -10.75 -0.63 5.59
N MET A 182 -11.90 -0.87 6.20
CA MET A 182 -12.03 -1.65 7.43
C MET A 182 -12.70 -2.99 7.14
N TYR A 183 -12.00 -4.08 7.49
CA TYR A 183 -12.56 -5.43 7.37
C TYR A 183 -13.47 -5.73 8.55
N VAL A 184 -14.72 -6.07 8.25
CA VAL A 184 -15.79 -6.36 9.20
C VAL A 184 -15.75 -7.85 9.57
N PRO A 185 -15.69 -8.22 10.86
CA PRO A 185 -15.77 -9.61 11.29
C PRO A 185 -17.06 -10.31 10.83
N GLU A 186 -16.99 -11.61 10.54
CA GLU A 186 -18.16 -12.41 10.10
C GLU A 186 -19.32 -12.40 11.10
N HIS A 187 -18.99 -12.38 12.39
CA HIS A 187 -19.95 -12.41 13.48
C HIS A 187 -19.80 -11.17 14.33
N LEU A 188 -20.59 -10.15 14.00
CA LEU A 188 -20.64 -8.89 14.73
C LEU A 188 -21.95 -8.81 15.51
N SER A 189 -21.89 -8.51 16.81
CA SER A 189 -23.11 -8.25 17.57
C SER A 189 -23.75 -6.94 17.09
N SER A 190 -25.07 -6.77 17.27
CA SER A 190 -25.74 -5.51 16.89
C SER A 190 -25.19 -4.28 17.65
N ARG A 191 -24.64 -4.49 18.86
CA ARG A 191 -23.93 -3.46 19.61
C ARG A 191 -22.62 -3.09 18.91
N ASP A 192 -21.81 -4.07 18.56
CA ASP A 192 -20.49 -3.84 17.94
C ASP A 192 -20.63 -3.26 16.53
N GLU A 193 -21.67 -3.66 15.79
CA GLU A 193 -22.08 -3.02 14.53
C GLU A 193 -22.33 -1.52 14.73
N THR A 194 -23.12 -1.18 15.73
CA THR A 194 -23.44 0.23 16.02
C THR A 194 -22.17 1.01 16.40
N LEU A 195 -21.28 0.41 17.20
CA LEU A 195 -20.02 1.04 17.59
C LEU A 195 -19.08 1.25 16.38
N LEU A 196 -18.94 0.24 15.53
CA LEU A 196 -18.11 0.28 14.32
C LEU A 196 -18.59 1.35 13.34
N VAL A 197 -19.89 1.37 13.05
CA VAL A 197 -20.47 2.35 12.13
C VAL A 197 -20.33 3.76 12.69
N ALA A 198 -20.64 3.97 13.98
CA ALA A 198 -20.51 5.28 14.61
C ALA A 198 -19.05 5.78 14.67
N ALA A 199 -18.10 4.90 14.95
CA ALA A 199 -16.67 5.23 14.90
C ALA A 199 -16.23 5.58 13.47
N GLY A 200 -16.68 4.82 12.48
CA GLY A 200 -16.46 5.10 11.07
C GLY A 200 -17.03 6.45 10.64
N GLU A 201 -18.26 6.78 11.05
CA GLU A 201 -18.90 8.07 10.75
C GLU A 201 -18.14 9.23 11.37
N TRP A 202 -17.67 9.05 12.61
CA TRP A 202 -16.84 10.04 13.28
C TRP A 202 -15.53 10.26 12.51
N LEU A 203 -14.83 9.19 12.14
CA LEU A 203 -13.56 9.25 11.40
C LEU A 203 -13.76 9.89 10.02
N ALA A 204 -14.82 9.53 9.32
CA ALA A 204 -15.13 10.07 8.00
C ALA A 204 -15.41 11.57 8.07
N ARG A 205 -16.25 11.99 9.02
CA ARG A 205 -16.66 13.39 9.20
C ARG A 205 -15.53 14.29 9.70
N HIS A 206 -14.74 13.83 10.66
CA HIS A 206 -13.67 14.64 11.26
C HIS A 206 -12.33 14.51 10.54
N GLY A 207 -12.06 13.36 9.90
CA GLY A 207 -10.87 13.14 9.09
C GLY A 207 -10.99 13.63 7.66
N GLY A 208 -12.22 13.78 7.14
CA GLY A 208 -12.46 14.05 5.72
C GLY A 208 -12.02 12.89 4.80
N MET A 209 -11.89 11.68 5.36
CA MET A 209 -11.50 10.47 4.63
C MET A 209 -12.73 9.62 4.30
N GLY A 210 -12.67 8.83 3.24
CA GLY A 210 -13.65 7.75 3.04
C GLY A 210 -13.47 6.68 4.11
N VAL A 211 -14.57 6.08 4.58
CA VAL A 211 -14.49 4.89 5.44
C VAL A 211 -15.28 3.77 4.78
N TRP A 212 -14.59 2.73 4.34
CA TRP A 212 -15.12 1.68 3.49
C TRP A 212 -15.11 0.35 4.24
N LEU A 213 -16.29 -0.16 4.57
CA LEU A 213 -16.48 -1.40 5.28
C LEU A 213 -16.56 -2.57 4.29
N VAL A 214 -15.73 -3.59 4.47
CA VAL A 214 -15.67 -4.78 3.61
C VAL A 214 -16.01 -6.00 4.46
N GLY A 215 -17.03 -6.77 4.06
CA GLY A 215 -17.47 -7.96 4.80
C GLY A 215 -18.99 -8.16 4.78
N PRO A 216 -19.57 -8.77 5.83
CA PRO A 216 -21.00 -9.05 5.94
C PRO A 216 -21.90 -7.83 5.76
N GLU A 217 -23.20 -8.07 5.54
CA GLU A 217 -24.19 -6.99 5.42
C GLU A 217 -24.40 -6.25 6.74
N LEU A 218 -24.58 -4.93 6.66
CA LEU A 218 -24.78 -4.04 7.81
C LEU A 218 -26.08 -3.25 7.61
N ARG A 219 -26.88 -3.13 8.68
CA ARG A 219 -28.28 -2.67 8.63
C ARG A 219 -28.44 -1.16 8.42
N ARG A 220 -27.36 -0.38 8.50
CA ARG A 220 -27.39 1.10 8.54
C ARG A 220 -26.35 1.78 7.66
N VAL A 221 -25.72 1.03 6.77
CA VAL A 221 -24.66 1.55 5.91
C VAL A 221 -25.06 1.36 4.46
N GLU A 222 -24.98 2.44 3.69
CA GLU A 222 -25.21 2.38 2.25
C GLU A 222 -24.21 1.41 1.60
N THR A 223 -24.72 0.42 0.87
CA THR A 223 -23.88 -0.52 0.12
C THR A 223 -23.61 0.01 -1.28
N ARG A 224 -22.34 -0.03 -1.67
CA ARG A 224 -21.86 0.22 -3.04
C ARG A 224 -21.35 -1.08 -3.63
N TYR A 225 -21.87 -1.42 -4.79
CA TYR A 225 -21.49 -2.61 -5.52
C TYR A 225 -20.37 -2.29 -6.51
N LEU A 226 -19.28 -3.05 -6.42
CA LEU A 226 -18.13 -2.98 -7.30
C LEU A 226 -18.13 -4.18 -8.24
N THR A 227 -17.79 -3.95 -9.50
CA THR A 227 -17.57 -5.05 -10.45
C THR A 227 -16.18 -5.64 -10.18
N VAL A 228 -16.15 -6.88 -9.70
CA VAL A 228 -14.89 -7.62 -9.51
C VAL A 228 -14.53 -8.31 -10.83
N PRO A 229 -13.36 -8.03 -11.43
CA PRO A 229 -12.92 -8.74 -12.62
C PRO A 229 -12.92 -10.25 -12.42
N ALA A 230 -13.41 -11.01 -13.40
CA ALA A 230 -13.55 -12.47 -13.30
C ALA A 230 -12.21 -13.20 -13.05
N ALA A 231 -11.07 -12.61 -13.43
CA ALA A 231 -9.76 -13.13 -13.08
C ALA A 231 -9.47 -13.00 -11.57
N ILE A 232 -9.76 -11.83 -10.97
CA ILE A 232 -9.58 -11.60 -9.53
C ILE A 232 -10.50 -12.48 -8.71
N ARG A 233 -11.77 -12.65 -9.13
CA ARG A 233 -12.71 -13.55 -8.44
C ARG A 233 -12.19 -14.97 -8.36
N ARG A 234 -11.81 -15.55 -9.50
CA ARG A 234 -11.25 -16.92 -9.56
C ARG A 234 -9.98 -17.04 -8.71
N LEU A 235 -9.15 -16.01 -8.72
CA LEU A 235 -7.93 -15.95 -7.93
C LEU A 235 -8.24 -15.97 -6.43
N ALA A 236 -9.22 -15.19 -5.99
CA ALA A 236 -9.63 -15.14 -4.58
C ALA A 236 -10.24 -16.46 -4.09
N ASP A 237 -11.05 -17.13 -4.93
CA ASP A 237 -11.61 -18.45 -4.61
C ASP A 237 -10.51 -19.49 -4.34
N GLU A 238 -9.40 -19.43 -5.08
CA GLU A 238 -8.23 -20.30 -4.87
C GLU A 238 -7.36 -19.87 -3.66
N LEU A 239 -7.44 -18.61 -3.25
CA LEU A 239 -6.74 -18.05 -2.07
C LEU A 239 -7.52 -18.22 -0.76
N ALA A 240 -8.75 -18.75 -0.81
CA ALA A 240 -9.61 -18.94 0.36
C ALA A 240 -8.93 -19.88 1.38
N GLY A 241 -8.24 -19.30 2.36
CA GLY A 241 -7.46 -20.02 3.38
C GLY A 241 -6.24 -19.25 3.90
N THR A 242 -5.65 -18.34 3.11
CA THR A 242 -4.51 -17.52 3.52
C THR A 242 -4.98 -16.11 3.88
N LEU A 243 -5.44 -15.91 5.12
CA LEU A 243 -5.87 -14.58 5.57
C LEU A 243 -4.66 -13.69 5.85
N LEU A 244 -4.35 -12.78 4.92
CA LEU A 244 -3.38 -11.69 5.13
C LEU A 244 -3.99 -10.57 5.99
N THR A 245 -4.41 -10.87 7.21
CA THR A 245 -4.93 -9.83 8.12
C THR A 245 -3.77 -9.12 8.82
N ARG A 246 -3.19 -8.12 8.16
CA ARG A 246 -2.32 -7.14 8.83
C ARG A 246 -3.20 -6.14 9.60
N PRO A 247 -2.88 -5.79 10.86
CA PRO A 247 -3.73 -4.92 11.69
C PRO A 247 -4.01 -3.57 11.05
N VAL A 248 -2.97 -2.94 10.47
CA VAL A 248 -3.05 -1.77 9.59
C VAL A 248 -1.95 -1.87 8.53
N GLY A 249 -2.27 -1.54 7.29
CA GLY A 249 -1.34 -1.56 6.16
C GLY A 249 -1.62 -0.45 5.16
N VAL A 250 -0.62 -0.15 4.33
CA VAL A 250 -0.77 0.71 3.14
C VAL A 250 -0.15 0.02 1.93
N PRO A 251 -0.64 0.29 0.71
CA PRO A 251 0.04 -0.12 -0.50
C PRO A 251 1.45 0.48 -0.58
N PRO A 252 2.38 -0.13 -1.33
CA PRO A 252 3.68 0.47 -1.59
C PRO A 252 3.59 1.83 -2.30
N VAL A 253 4.51 2.73 -1.95
CA VAL A 253 4.61 4.08 -2.53
C VAL A 253 5.58 4.02 -3.69
N ALA A 254 5.13 4.41 -4.89
CA ALA A 254 5.99 4.46 -6.06
C ALA A 254 7.21 5.36 -5.82
N GLY A 255 8.38 4.86 -6.19
CA GLY A 255 9.68 5.53 -6.04
C GLY A 255 10.35 5.31 -4.68
N ARG A 256 9.73 4.60 -3.74
CA ARG A 256 10.31 4.33 -2.42
C ARG A 256 10.17 2.85 -2.04
N PRO A 257 11.11 2.30 -1.25
CA PRO A 257 10.92 0.97 -0.66
C PRO A 257 9.69 0.98 0.26
N HIS A 258 8.97 -0.14 0.32
CA HIS A 258 7.79 -0.28 1.16
C HIS A 258 8.18 -0.12 2.64
N PRO A 259 7.59 0.82 3.40
CA PRO A 259 8.00 1.11 4.77
C PRO A 259 7.86 -0.06 5.74
N GLY A 260 6.94 -1.00 5.47
CA GLY A 260 6.76 -2.22 6.24
C GLY A 260 7.62 -3.41 5.79
N SER A 261 8.43 -3.28 4.73
CA SER A 261 9.28 -4.35 4.20
C SER A 261 10.71 -4.20 4.70
N ALA A 262 11.17 -5.11 5.58
CA ALA A 262 12.55 -5.06 6.08
C ALA A 262 13.58 -5.32 4.97
N VAL A 263 13.21 -6.15 4.00
CA VAL A 263 14.03 -6.52 2.85
C VAL A 263 14.24 -5.33 1.93
N GLU A 264 13.17 -4.64 1.52
CA GLU A 264 13.30 -3.47 0.64
C GLU A 264 14.08 -2.34 1.32
N ARG A 265 13.88 -2.12 2.63
CA ARG A 265 14.65 -1.11 3.38
C ARG A 265 16.14 -1.45 3.45
N ALA A 266 16.48 -2.71 3.74
CA ALA A 266 17.89 -3.15 3.80
C ALA A 266 18.55 -3.05 2.43
N MET A 267 17.84 -3.46 1.38
CA MET A 267 18.31 -3.37 0.00
C MET A 267 18.54 -1.92 -0.43
N GLU A 268 17.60 -1.01 -0.15
CA GLU A 268 17.78 0.41 -0.48
C GLU A 268 18.96 1.04 0.27
N ALA A 269 19.12 0.72 1.56
CA ALA A 269 20.25 1.21 2.34
C ALA A 269 21.60 0.80 1.73
N ALA A 270 21.71 -0.41 1.17
CA ALA A 270 22.93 -0.87 0.52
C ALA A 270 23.09 -0.34 -0.92
N LEU A 271 22.00 -0.27 -1.70
CA LEU A 271 22.03 0.28 -3.06
C LEU A 271 22.35 1.78 -3.07
N ALA A 272 21.99 2.52 -2.02
CA ALA A 272 22.31 3.94 -1.90
C ALA A 272 23.82 4.22 -1.87
N GLU A 273 24.62 3.28 -1.35
CA GLU A 273 26.08 3.36 -1.29
C GLU A 273 26.76 2.86 -2.58
N CYS A 274 25.98 2.33 -3.52
CA CYS A 274 26.48 1.72 -4.75
C CYS A 274 26.30 2.67 -5.95
N GLU A 275 27.39 3.25 -6.47
CA GLU A 275 27.33 4.12 -7.65
C GLU A 275 26.71 3.43 -8.88
N TRP A 276 26.99 2.14 -9.07
CA TRP A 276 26.45 1.34 -10.18
C TRP A 276 24.91 1.22 -10.13
N ALA A 277 24.30 1.38 -8.95
CA ALA A 277 22.87 1.25 -8.74
C ALA A 277 22.08 2.50 -9.13
N HIS A 278 22.70 3.47 -9.79
CA HIS A 278 21.99 4.63 -10.35
C HIS A 278 20.84 4.20 -11.27
N GLY A 279 19.79 5.02 -11.35
CA GLY A 279 18.61 4.77 -12.19
C GLY A 279 17.64 3.72 -11.63
N ARG A 280 17.87 3.21 -10.42
CA ARG A 280 16.93 2.33 -9.72
C ARG A 280 15.64 3.05 -9.38
N ALA A 281 14.52 2.36 -9.48
CA ALA A 281 13.22 2.88 -9.11
C ALA A 281 12.42 1.81 -8.37
N TRP A 282 11.97 2.14 -7.15
CA TRP A 282 11.17 1.25 -6.31
C TRP A 282 9.68 1.31 -6.67
N ASN A 283 8.97 0.22 -6.44
CA ASN A 283 7.51 0.11 -6.42
C ASN A 283 6.83 0.77 -7.64
N GLN A 284 7.46 0.65 -8.81
CA GLN A 284 7.00 1.30 -10.04
C GLN A 284 5.80 0.58 -10.63
N ARG A 285 4.91 1.37 -11.22
CA ARG A 285 3.77 0.89 -11.99
C ARG A 285 4.15 0.83 -13.45
N TYR A 286 4.12 -0.36 -14.03
CA TYR A 286 4.33 -0.60 -15.44
C TYR A 286 2.99 -0.81 -16.14
N ARG A 287 2.66 0.04 -17.11
CA ARG A 287 1.43 -0.11 -17.90
C ARG A 287 1.60 -1.26 -18.89
N SER A 288 0.67 -2.21 -18.86
CA SER A 288 0.61 -3.28 -19.84
C SER A 288 -0.58 -3.08 -20.75
N THR A 289 -0.45 -3.56 -21.99
CA THR A 289 -1.51 -3.52 -23.01
C THR A 289 -2.52 -4.66 -22.86
N ASP A 290 -2.41 -5.50 -21.82
CA ASP A 290 -3.31 -6.60 -21.55
C ASP A 290 -4.58 -6.15 -20.79
N PRO A 291 -5.78 -6.56 -21.24
CA PRO A 291 -7.04 -6.19 -20.59
C PRO A 291 -7.20 -6.68 -19.14
N LEU A 292 -6.46 -7.71 -18.71
CA LEU A 292 -6.52 -8.28 -17.37
C LEU A 292 -5.45 -7.73 -16.44
N PHE A 293 -4.36 -7.20 -17.00
CA PHE A 293 -3.25 -6.61 -16.25
C PHE A 293 -2.91 -5.25 -16.83
N VAL A 294 -3.86 -4.31 -16.71
CA VAL A 294 -3.68 -2.93 -17.23
C VAL A 294 -2.48 -2.24 -16.56
N THR A 295 -2.11 -2.66 -15.35
CA THR A 295 -0.93 -2.14 -14.64
C THR A 295 -0.31 -3.22 -13.74
N ILE A 296 1.01 -3.35 -13.81
CA ILE A 296 1.84 -4.25 -13.01
C ILE A 296 2.65 -3.40 -12.03
N ARG A 297 2.81 -3.82 -10.76
CA ARG A 297 3.68 -3.15 -9.79
C ARG A 297 4.92 -3.98 -9.51
N THR A 298 6.10 -3.52 -9.88
CA THR A 298 7.37 -4.20 -9.62
C THR A 298 8.04 -3.65 -8.37
N ASP A 299 8.66 -4.49 -7.55
CA ASP A 299 9.31 -4.03 -6.32
C ASP A 299 10.51 -3.12 -6.60
N LEU A 300 11.42 -3.51 -7.49
CA LEU A 300 12.58 -2.71 -7.89
C LEU A 300 12.84 -2.82 -9.40
N MET A 301 13.19 -1.71 -10.04
CA MET A 301 13.29 -1.64 -11.50
C MET A 301 14.45 -0.77 -11.96
N TRP A 302 15.12 -1.20 -13.04
CA TRP A 302 15.98 -0.39 -13.89
C TRP A 302 15.40 -0.40 -15.31
N GLU A 303 14.64 0.65 -15.65
CA GLU A 303 13.87 0.70 -16.89
C GLU A 303 14.76 0.67 -18.14
N ARG A 304 15.87 1.42 -18.12
CA ARG A 304 16.82 1.51 -19.25
C ARG A 304 17.49 0.16 -19.54
N GLU A 305 17.90 -0.54 -18.50
CA GLU A 305 18.56 -1.85 -18.58
C GLU A 305 17.57 -3.00 -18.74
N LYS A 306 16.26 -2.70 -18.70
CA LYS A 306 15.18 -3.69 -18.78
C LYS A 306 15.34 -4.79 -17.71
N CYS A 307 15.64 -4.36 -16.48
CA CYS A 307 15.77 -5.23 -15.33
C CYS A 307 14.64 -4.95 -14.33
N VAL A 308 13.97 -6.00 -13.88
CA VAL A 308 13.06 -5.99 -12.74
C VAL A 308 13.61 -6.93 -11.69
N VAL A 309 13.56 -6.51 -10.44
CA VAL A 309 13.90 -7.33 -9.27
C VAL A 309 12.67 -7.42 -8.38
N GLU A 310 12.21 -8.63 -8.08
CA GLU A 310 11.08 -8.90 -7.19
C GLU A 310 11.58 -9.61 -5.92
N PHE A 311 11.04 -9.23 -4.77
CA PHE A 311 11.41 -9.77 -3.47
C PHE A 311 10.28 -10.66 -2.91
N ASP A 312 10.46 -11.97 -3.05
CA ASP A 312 9.43 -12.93 -2.70
C ASP A 312 9.49 -13.29 -1.19
N GLY A 313 8.42 -13.00 -0.47
CA GLY A 313 8.21 -13.49 0.89
C GLY A 313 7.75 -14.96 0.94
N PRO A 314 7.72 -15.58 2.13
CA PRO A 314 7.09 -16.90 2.31
C PRO A 314 5.57 -16.88 2.04
N GLU A 315 4.99 -15.70 1.84
CA GLU A 315 3.56 -15.49 1.60
C GLU A 315 3.14 -15.73 0.12
N HIS A 316 4.07 -16.13 -0.77
CA HIS A 316 3.83 -16.35 -2.22
C HIS A 316 3.51 -17.81 -2.60
N GLU A 317 3.16 -18.66 -1.64
CA GLU A 317 3.09 -20.11 -1.86
C GLU A 317 1.77 -20.61 -2.47
N THR A 318 0.80 -19.72 -2.72
CA THR A 318 -0.47 -20.15 -3.31
C THR A 318 -0.37 -20.28 -4.83
N LEU A 319 -1.04 -21.30 -5.39
CA LEU A 319 -1.11 -21.50 -6.86
C LEU A 319 -1.65 -20.29 -7.61
N ALA A 320 -2.57 -19.57 -6.97
CA ALA A 320 -3.14 -18.32 -7.40
C ALA A 320 -2.06 -17.24 -7.61
N GLN A 321 -1.29 -16.91 -6.56
CA GLN A 321 -0.23 -15.91 -6.63
C GLN A 321 0.81 -16.28 -7.70
N LEU A 322 1.22 -17.55 -7.74
CA LEU A 322 2.15 -18.05 -8.75
C LEU A 322 1.64 -17.81 -10.19
N GLU A 323 0.34 -17.99 -10.44
CA GLU A 323 -0.20 -17.80 -11.78
C GLU A 323 -0.34 -16.31 -12.13
N ARG A 324 -0.71 -15.46 -11.18
CA ARG A 324 -0.71 -14.00 -11.35
C ARG A 324 0.70 -13.50 -11.65
N ASP A 325 1.68 -13.95 -10.91
CA ASP A 325 3.09 -13.59 -11.07
C ASP A 325 3.61 -14.07 -12.43
N ARG A 326 3.27 -15.30 -12.86
CA ARG A 326 3.59 -15.78 -14.21
C ARG A 326 3.01 -14.93 -15.33
N ILE A 327 1.78 -14.42 -15.19
CA ILE A 327 1.19 -13.58 -16.23
C ILE A 327 1.86 -12.20 -16.23
N ARG A 328 2.16 -11.63 -15.05
CA ARG A 328 2.92 -10.38 -14.95
C ARG A 328 4.30 -10.52 -15.59
N ASP A 329 5.03 -11.58 -15.26
CA ASP A 329 6.37 -11.84 -15.74
C ASP A 329 6.38 -11.99 -17.27
N ARG A 330 5.44 -12.76 -17.84
CA ARG A 330 5.28 -12.89 -19.30
C ARG A 330 5.06 -11.55 -20.01
N HIS A 331 4.35 -10.61 -19.38
CA HIS A 331 4.15 -9.28 -19.96
C HIS A 331 5.42 -8.45 -19.92
N LEU A 332 6.11 -8.44 -18.78
CA LEU A 332 7.40 -7.77 -18.62
C LEU A 332 8.43 -8.33 -19.62
N GLU A 333 8.52 -9.65 -19.75
CA GLU A 333 9.39 -10.34 -20.69
C GLU A 333 9.11 -9.97 -22.15
N ARG A 334 7.83 -9.94 -22.55
CA ARG A 334 7.43 -9.52 -23.90
C ARG A 334 7.87 -8.09 -24.21
N ASP A 335 7.88 -7.23 -23.20
CA ASP A 335 8.27 -5.83 -23.32
C ASP A 335 9.79 -5.61 -23.07
N GLY A 336 10.55 -6.72 -23.07
CA GLY A 336 12.01 -6.79 -23.10
C GLY A 336 12.68 -6.91 -21.74
N PHE A 337 11.90 -6.97 -20.65
CA PHE A 337 12.43 -7.07 -19.30
C PHE A 337 12.94 -8.47 -18.96
N THR A 338 13.95 -8.54 -18.10
CA THR A 338 14.29 -9.73 -17.34
C THR A 338 13.87 -9.53 -15.89
N VAL A 339 13.16 -10.51 -15.33
CA VAL A 339 12.73 -10.51 -13.93
C VAL A 339 13.69 -11.38 -13.11
N LEU A 340 14.43 -10.77 -12.20
CA LEU A 340 15.27 -11.45 -11.21
C LEU A 340 14.47 -11.58 -9.90
N ARG A 341 14.41 -12.78 -9.33
CA ARG A 341 13.66 -13.04 -8.09
C ARG A 341 14.60 -13.43 -6.97
N PHE A 342 14.43 -12.80 -5.81
CA PHE A 342 15.16 -13.15 -4.60
C PHE A 342 14.16 -13.35 -3.46
N THR A 343 14.32 -14.44 -2.73
CA THR A 343 13.55 -14.64 -1.50
C THR A 343 13.98 -13.65 -0.43
N ASN A 344 13.08 -13.30 0.48
CA ASN A 344 13.41 -12.46 1.65
C ASN A 344 14.61 -13.01 2.42
N ARG A 345 14.71 -14.34 2.52
CA ARG A 345 15.81 -15.01 3.20
C ARG A 345 17.15 -14.80 2.48
N GLN A 346 17.19 -14.90 1.15
CA GLN A 346 18.42 -14.62 0.40
C GLN A 346 18.94 -13.19 0.63
N VAL A 347 18.03 -12.21 0.66
CA VAL A 347 18.43 -10.81 0.88
C VAL A 347 18.91 -10.59 2.31
N LEU A 348 18.25 -11.18 3.30
CA LEU A 348 18.61 -11.00 4.71
C LEU A 348 19.87 -11.79 5.12
N ASP A 349 20.07 -12.97 4.52
CA ASP A 349 21.18 -13.87 4.86
C ASP A 349 22.46 -13.51 4.07
N ASP A 350 22.36 -13.12 2.79
CA ASP A 350 23.51 -12.84 1.91
C ASP A 350 23.24 -11.67 0.94
N LEU A 351 22.96 -10.49 1.51
CA LEU A 351 22.80 -9.24 0.76
C LEU A 351 23.95 -8.95 -0.23
N PRO A 352 25.25 -9.14 0.13
CA PRO A 352 26.34 -8.89 -0.81
C PRO A 352 26.27 -9.75 -2.08
N GLN A 353 25.88 -11.02 -1.97
CA GLN A 353 25.71 -11.89 -3.14
C GLN A 353 24.57 -11.42 -4.04
N VAL A 354 23.43 -11.03 -3.46
CA VAL A 354 22.29 -10.47 -4.21
C VAL A 354 22.71 -9.21 -4.98
N LEU A 355 23.39 -8.28 -4.31
CA LEU A 355 23.90 -7.05 -4.94
C LEU A 355 24.85 -7.34 -6.10
N ARG A 356 25.78 -8.29 -5.92
CA ARG A 356 26.72 -8.69 -6.96
C ARG A 356 26.01 -9.25 -8.18
N HIS A 357 25.02 -10.13 -7.99
CA HIS A 357 24.24 -10.69 -9.10
C HIS A 357 23.53 -9.58 -9.89
N ILE A 358 22.84 -8.66 -9.20
CA ILE A 358 22.16 -7.53 -9.85
C ILE A 358 23.18 -6.66 -10.61
N GLN A 359 24.32 -6.36 -10.00
CA GLN A 359 25.37 -5.55 -10.62
C GLN A 359 25.91 -6.20 -11.90
N GLU A 360 26.26 -7.48 -11.86
CA GLU A 360 26.76 -8.25 -13.01
C GLU A 360 25.74 -8.22 -14.16
N PHE A 361 24.45 -8.41 -13.84
CA PHE A 361 23.37 -8.33 -14.82
C PHE A 361 23.26 -6.95 -15.48
N LEU A 362 23.19 -5.89 -14.67
CA LEU A 362 23.06 -4.52 -15.17
C LEU A 362 24.26 -4.11 -16.01
N GLN A 363 25.48 -4.47 -15.57
CA GLN A 363 26.68 -4.18 -16.32
C GLN A 363 26.67 -4.87 -17.68
N ALA A 364 26.29 -6.15 -17.77
CA ALA A 364 26.22 -6.81 -19.06
C ALA A 364 25.19 -6.16 -20.01
N ARG A 365 24.01 -5.80 -19.48
CA ARG A 365 23.00 -5.04 -20.25
C ARG A 365 23.53 -3.69 -20.74
N ARG A 366 24.28 -2.97 -19.92
CA ARG A 366 24.90 -1.68 -20.28
C ARG A 366 26.00 -1.79 -21.33
N HIS A 367 26.76 -2.89 -21.31
CA HIS A 367 27.83 -3.15 -22.29
C HIS A 367 27.35 -3.90 -23.55
N GLY A 368 26.05 -4.24 -23.64
CA GLY A 368 25.48 -4.95 -24.79
C GLY A 368 25.80 -6.46 -24.81
N THR A 369 26.25 -7.02 -23.70
CA THR A 369 26.53 -8.46 -23.56
C THR A 369 25.26 -9.18 -23.10
N THR A 370 24.75 -10.11 -23.90
CA THR A 370 23.58 -10.93 -23.53
C THR A 370 23.99 -11.94 -22.45
N ILE A 371 23.54 -11.76 -21.21
CA ILE A 371 23.58 -12.83 -20.19
C ILE A 371 22.33 -13.69 -20.41
N GLY A 372 22.54 -14.96 -20.75
CA GLY A 372 21.47 -15.96 -20.76
C GLY A 372 21.01 -16.26 -19.34
N ALA A 373 19.71 -16.25 -19.10
CA ALA A 373 19.11 -16.70 -17.85
C ALA A 373 19.46 -18.18 -17.61
N ALA A 374 19.96 -18.50 -16.41
CA ALA A 374 20.23 -19.86 -15.95
C ALA A 374 19.04 -20.41 -15.15
#